data_AF-A6H1Q8-F1
#
_entry.id   AF-A6H1Q8-F1
#
_cell.length_a   1.000
_cell.length_b   1.000
_cell.length_c   1.000
_cell.angle_alpha   90.00
_cell.angle_beta   90.00
_cell.angle_gamma   90.00
#
_symmetry.space_group_name_H-M   'P 1'
#
loop_
_entity.id
_entity.type
_entity.pdbx_description
1 polymer ?
#
loop_
_entity_poly.entity_id
_entity_poly.type
_entity_poly.pdbx_seq_one_letter_code
_entity_poly.pdbx_strand_id
1 'polypeptide(L)'
;MINRIKLILPFLILAISANAQISISNVKDIEKVKGTTTYITMNDPNDAVSLKYAEIFKKYWTFSKIEFIKYADINKYLNANSSFLNLGGYTTNVESYKLYSNGSRNLGIKWENTHLYLELWTCSEKFLKKKGDSSKEFKEKDKNQIARLELYTDFQTLRTPENLFLTNFGCENHIRNWGEGLLKNHLQNMIMYLEMGKEKSLYSPIINDSEIKKLQNKTLYIPDYAFTKFNAFTGDESKKHDEKELLEDYKPKYQVISTKELNEKILKNEEPFFYLQYIKSSTDKYVSVINSQTGEVVYSSYSPASYNLKSGDLKDLSKKISK
;
A
#
# COMPACT_ATOMS: atom_id res chain seq x y z
N MET A 1 -6.90 -18.02 -53.90
CA MET A 1 -5.83 -18.30 -52.92
C MET A 1 -5.44 -16.96 -52.29
N ILE A 2 -6.06 -16.60 -51.16
CA ILE A 2 -5.92 -15.26 -50.53
C ILE A 2 -5.14 -15.46 -49.22
N ASN A 3 -3.91 -14.95 -49.18
CA ASN A 3 -3.06 -14.97 -47.98
C ASN A 3 -3.61 -13.98 -46.95
N ARG A 4 -4.09 -14.50 -45.81
CA ARG A 4 -4.39 -13.71 -44.61
C ARG A 4 -3.09 -13.42 -43.87
N ILE A 5 -2.60 -12.20 -43.98
CA ILE A 5 -1.53 -11.69 -43.12
C ILE A 5 -2.14 -11.47 -41.73
N LYS A 6 -1.69 -12.27 -40.75
CA LYS A 6 -1.98 -12.03 -39.33
C LYS A 6 -1.13 -10.83 -38.88
N LEU A 7 -1.78 -9.68 -38.73
CA LEU A 7 -1.18 -8.51 -38.09
C LEU A 7 -1.04 -8.79 -36.60
N ILE A 8 0.15 -9.18 -36.15
CA ILE A 8 0.49 -9.23 -34.73
C ILE A 8 0.70 -7.78 -34.29
N LEU A 9 -0.25 -7.24 -33.52
CA LEU A 9 -0.15 -5.93 -32.91
C LEU A 9 1.00 -5.97 -31.89
N PRO A 10 2.08 -5.19 -32.08
CA PRO A 10 3.12 -5.12 -31.06
C PRO A 10 2.53 -4.40 -29.85
N PHE A 11 2.54 -5.07 -28.70
CA PHE A 11 2.32 -4.43 -27.40
C PHE A 11 3.37 -3.33 -27.29
N LEU A 12 2.93 -2.07 -27.43
CA LEU A 12 3.77 -0.91 -27.21
C LEU A 12 4.08 -0.90 -25.71
N ILE A 13 5.26 -1.39 -25.32
CA ILE A 13 5.79 -1.19 -23.97
C ILE A 13 6.17 0.29 -23.91
N LEU A 14 5.20 1.13 -23.55
CA LEU A 14 5.49 2.47 -23.09
C LEU A 14 6.44 2.31 -21.89
N ALA A 15 7.59 2.98 -21.96
CA ALA A 15 8.49 3.09 -20.84
C ALA A 15 7.81 3.97 -19.78
N ILE A 16 6.96 3.35 -18.96
CA ILE A 16 6.29 4.01 -17.84
C ILE A 16 7.37 4.18 -16.76
N SER A 17 7.78 5.42 -16.51
CA SER A 17 8.57 5.77 -15.32
C SER A 17 7.62 5.77 -14.13
N ALA A 18 7.30 4.58 -13.65
CA ALA A 18 6.49 4.42 -12.47
C ALA A 18 7.35 4.76 -11.25
N ASN A 19 6.85 5.60 -10.34
CA ASN A 19 7.35 5.65 -8.97
C ASN A 19 6.13 5.61 -8.02
N ALA A 20 6.11 4.81 -6.92
CA ALA A 20 4.91 4.64 -6.04
C ALA A 20 5.16 4.64 -4.52
N GLN A 21 4.03 4.58 -3.78
CA GLN A 21 3.80 4.26 -2.35
C GLN A 21 4.04 2.78 -1.98
N ILE A 22 4.73 2.06 -2.87
CA ILE A 22 5.19 0.70 -2.65
C ILE A 22 6.71 0.78 -2.53
N SER A 23 7.29 0.09 -1.56
CA SER A 23 8.72 -0.22 -1.60
C SER A 23 8.93 -1.57 -2.26
N ILE A 24 9.95 -1.63 -3.12
CA ILE A 24 10.52 -2.86 -3.63
C ILE A 24 11.91 -3.03 -3.04
N SER A 25 12.12 -4.18 -2.42
CA SER A 25 13.35 -4.59 -1.75
C SER A 25 13.72 -5.99 -2.22
N ASN A 26 14.95 -6.44 -1.92
CA ASN A 26 15.40 -7.79 -2.26
C ASN A 26 15.15 -8.17 -3.73
N VAL A 27 15.44 -7.25 -4.66
CA VAL A 27 15.13 -7.38 -6.10
C VAL A 27 15.63 -8.69 -6.71
N LYS A 28 16.75 -9.22 -6.21
CA LYS A 28 17.29 -10.53 -6.60
C LYS A 28 16.32 -11.71 -6.41
N ASP A 29 15.35 -11.58 -5.52
CA ASP A 29 14.36 -12.61 -5.19
C ASP A 29 13.04 -12.45 -5.98
N ILE A 30 12.91 -11.41 -6.82
CA ILE A 30 11.69 -11.15 -7.63
C ILE A 30 11.46 -12.29 -8.63
N GLU A 31 12.49 -12.73 -9.34
CA GLU A 31 12.37 -13.84 -10.30
C GLU A 31 12.02 -15.16 -9.63
N LYS A 32 12.46 -15.34 -8.37
CA LYS A 32 12.01 -16.47 -7.55
C LYS A 32 10.50 -16.41 -7.34
N VAL A 33 9.92 -15.25 -7.03
CA VAL A 33 8.46 -15.14 -6.84
C VAL A 33 7.70 -15.56 -8.10
N LYS A 34 8.12 -15.11 -9.29
CA LYS A 34 7.45 -15.47 -10.57
C LYS A 34 7.34 -16.98 -10.76
N GLY A 35 8.37 -17.74 -10.36
CA GLY A 35 8.42 -19.20 -10.46
C GLY A 35 7.70 -19.97 -9.34
N THR A 36 7.06 -19.28 -8.38
CA THR A 36 6.46 -19.91 -7.19
C THR A 36 4.94 -19.81 -7.15
N THR A 37 4.33 -20.54 -6.20
CA THR A 37 2.97 -20.23 -5.75
C THR A 37 3.05 -19.10 -4.71
N THR A 38 2.35 -18.01 -4.97
CA THR A 38 2.07 -16.95 -3.99
C THR A 38 0.82 -17.30 -3.21
N TYR A 39 1.00 -17.58 -1.92
CA TYR A 39 -0.10 -17.83 -0.99
C TYR A 39 -0.66 -16.50 -0.49
N ILE A 40 -1.89 -16.18 -0.87
CA ILE A 40 -2.64 -15.04 -0.35
C ILE A 40 -3.26 -15.48 0.97
N THR A 41 -2.88 -14.83 2.06
CA THR A 41 -3.32 -15.27 3.39
C THR A 41 -4.50 -14.44 3.86
N MET A 42 -5.54 -15.10 4.35
CA MET A 42 -6.76 -14.48 4.87
C MET A 42 -7.11 -15.11 6.22
N ASN A 43 -7.96 -14.48 7.03
CA ASN A 43 -8.45 -15.14 8.25
C ASN A 43 -9.30 -16.38 7.90
N ASP A 44 -10.28 -16.20 7.00
CA ASP A 44 -11.03 -17.29 6.37
C ASP A 44 -11.21 -17.06 4.86
N PRO A 45 -10.47 -17.76 3.99
CA PRO A 45 -10.61 -17.64 2.54
C PRO A 45 -12.00 -17.93 1.98
N ASN A 46 -12.86 -18.61 2.74
CA ASN A 46 -14.18 -19.05 2.27
C ASN A 46 -15.32 -18.12 2.73
N ASP A 47 -15.04 -17.12 3.57
CA ASP A 47 -16.08 -16.18 3.98
C ASP A 47 -16.52 -15.26 2.82
N ALA A 48 -17.76 -14.78 2.88
CA ALA A 48 -18.38 -14.03 1.79
C ALA A 48 -17.64 -12.73 1.43
N VAL A 49 -16.96 -12.09 2.39
CA VAL A 49 -16.17 -10.88 2.13
C VAL A 49 -14.85 -11.27 1.49
N SER A 50 -14.12 -12.23 2.08
CA SER A 50 -12.84 -12.73 1.56
C SER A 50 -12.94 -13.24 0.12
N LEU A 51 -14.06 -13.89 -0.24
CA LEU A 51 -14.31 -14.35 -1.61
C LEU A 51 -14.33 -13.20 -2.63
N LYS A 52 -14.85 -12.01 -2.28
CA LYS A 52 -14.85 -10.86 -3.19
C LYS A 52 -13.42 -10.38 -3.47
N TYR A 53 -12.59 -10.30 -2.44
CA TYR A 53 -11.18 -9.96 -2.59
C TYR A 53 -10.40 -11.05 -3.35
N ALA A 54 -10.74 -12.32 -3.14
CA ALA A 54 -10.16 -13.42 -3.89
C ALA A 54 -10.42 -13.29 -5.40
N GLU A 55 -11.61 -12.85 -5.82
CA GLU A 55 -11.90 -12.56 -7.24
C GLU A 55 -11.05 -11.41 -7.79
N ILE A 56 -10.78 -10.37 -7.00
CA ILE A 56 -9.85 -9.30 -7.39
C ILE A 56 -8.44 -9.86 -7.58
N PHE A 57 -7.94 -10.68 -6.66
CA PHE A 57 -6.65 -11.35 -6.82
C PHE A 57 -6.59 -12.23 -8.06
N LYS A 58 -7.57 -13.11 -8.27
CA LYS A 58 -7.61 -14.00 -9.45
C LYS A 58 -7.60 -13.21 -10.76
N LYS A 59 -8.24 -12.03 -10.79
CA LYS A 59 -8.34 -11.21 -12.00
C LYS A 59 -7.09 -10.38 -12.27
N TYR A 60 -6.47 -9.81 -11.24
CA TYR A 60 -5.44 -8.79 -11.41
C TYR A 60 -4.05 -9.22 -10.97
N TRP A 61 -3.90 -10.28 -10.17
CA TRP A 61 -2.61 -10.87 -9.87
C TRP A 61 -2.14 -11.75 -11.03
N THR A 62 -1.22 -11.22 -11.83
CA THR A 62 -0.68 -11.87 -13.04
C THR A 62 0.78 -12.26 -12.91
N PHE A 63 1.38 -12.03 -11.74
CA PHE A 63 2.83 -12.14 -11.54
C PHE A 63 3.31 -13.57 -11.26
N SER A 64 2.46 -14.39 -10.65
CA SER A 64 2.77 -15.77 -10.24
C SER A 64 1.46 -16.56 -10.06
N LYS A 65 1.56 -17.88 -9.89
CA LYS A 65 0.39 -18.70 -9.50
C LYS A 65 -0.06 -18.26 -8.10
N ILE A 66 -1.37 -18.18 -7.85
CA ILE A 66 -1.92 -17.88 -6.53
C ILE A 66 -2.71 -19.04 -5.93
N GLU A 67 -2.67 -19.15 -4.60
CA GLU A 67 -3.56 -19.98 -3.79
C GLU A 67 -3.98 -19.18 -2.54
N PHE A 68 -5.18 -19.44 -2.02
CA PHE A 68 -5.71 -18.76 -0.83
C PHE A 68 -5.65 -19.69 0.37
N ILE A 69 -5.06 -19.23 1.47
CA ILE A 69 -4.89 -20.02 2.69
C ILE A 69 -5.28 -19.22 3.93
N LYS A 70 -5.55 -19.92 5.04
CA LYS A 70 -5.71 -19.26 6.33
C LYS A 70 -4.38 -18.71 6.81
N TYR A 71 -4.39 -17.57 7.48
CA TYR A 71 -3.20 -16.99 8.11
C TYR A 71 -2.56 -17.97 9.11
N ALA A 72 -3.39 -18.68 9.88
CA ALA A 72 -2.94 -19.73 10.81
C ALA A 72 -2.21 -20.91 10.13
N ASP A 73 -2.37 -21.06 8.81
CA ASP A 73 -1.78 -22.16 8.05
C ASP A 73 -0.45 -21.81 7.37
N ILE A 74 0.04 -20.56 7.46
CA ILE A 74 1.29 -20.12 6.81
C ILE A 74 2.44 -21.09 7.06
N ASN A 75 2.61 -21.56 8.30
CA ASN A 75 3.68 -22.47 8.70
C ASN A 75 3.72 -23.78 7.90
N LYS A 76 2.58 -24.25 7.38
CA LYS A 76 2.48 -25.46 6.55
C LYS A 76 3.11 -25.27 5.17
N TYR A 77 3.18 -24.03 4.69
CA TYR A 77 3.60 -23.70 3.33
C TYR A 77 4.99 -23.06 3.25
N LEU A 78 5.70 -22.88 4.37
CA LEU A 78 7.03 -22.25 4.42
C LEU A 78 8.09 -23.09 3.70
N ASN A 79 8.34 -22.88 2.41
CA ASN A 79 9.35 -23.63 1.64
C ASN A 79 10.00 -22.76 0.56
N ALA A 80 10.98 -23.33 -0.17
CA ALA A 80 11.75 -22.61 -1.17
C ALA A 80 10.91 -22.15 -2.38
N ASN A 81 9.82 -22.86 -2.66
CA ASN A 81 8.94 -22.64 -3.81
C ASN A 81 7.64 -21.92 -3.41
N SER A 82 7.67 -21.16 -2.30
CA SER A 82 6.54 -20.38 -1.80
C SER A 82 6.91 -18.91 -1.68
N SER A 83 5.97 -18.06 -2.08
CA SER A 83 5.88 -16.66 -1.69
C SER A 83 4.57 -16.42 -0.95
N PHE A 84 4.48 -15.33 -0.20
CA PHE A 84 3.31 -15.01 0.60
C PHE A 84 2.95 -13.56 0.40
N LEU A 85 1.65 -13.29 0.27
CA LEU A 85 1.09 -11.95 0.29
C LEU A 85 0.08 -11.85 1.44
N ASN A 86 0.37 -11.01 2.42
CA ASN A 86 -0.43 -10.89 3.65
C ASN A 86 -0.42 -9.48 4.21
N LEU A 87 -1.43 -9.19 5.03
CA LEU A 87 -1.35 -8.07 5.96
C LEU A 87 -0.24 -8.39 6.97
N GLY A 88 0.63 -7.44 7.23
CA GLY A 88 1.74 -7.55 8.15
C GLY A 88 1.95 -6.24 8.89
N GLY A 89 2.91 -6.25 9.80
CA GLY A 89 3.27 -5.05 10.54
C GLY A 89 4.48 -5.26 11.43
N TYR A 90 5.07 -4.14 11.85
CA TYR A 90 6.06 -4.11 12.90
C TYR A 90 5.85 -2.91 13.80
N THR A 91 6.35 -3.05 15.02
CA THR A 91 6.51 -1.97 15.97
C THR A 91 7.95 -1.45 15.91
N THR A 92 8.13 -0.13 15.88
CA THR A 92 9.40 0.50 16.25
C THR A 92 9.29 1.18 17.61
N ASN A 93 10.33 1.02 18.42
CA ASN A 93 10.45 1.69 19.71
C ASN A 93 11.45 2.84 19.56
N VAL A 94 11.08 4.02 20.01
CA VAL A 94 12.02 5.12 20.20
C VAL A 94 12.10 5.42 21.67
N GLU A 95 13.32 5.43 22.17
CA GLU A 95 13.63 5.77 23.55
C GLU A 95 14.58 6.96 23.51
N SER A 96 14.17 8.05 24.15
CA SER A 96 15.06 9.18 24.42
C SER A 96 15.55 9.08 25.86
N TYR A 97 16.84 9.34 26.08
CA TYR A 97 17.44 9.37 27.40
C TYR A 97 18.21 10.69 27.57
N LYS A 98 18.14 11.29 28.75
CA LYS A 98 19.11 12.33 29.12
C LYS A 98 20.31 11.65 29.77
N LEU A 99 21.49 11.86 29.19
CA LEU A 99 22.77 11.43 29.76
C LEU A 99 23.26 12.52 30.71
N TYR A 100 23.45 12.18 31.98
CA TYR A 100 24.15 13.03 32.93
C TYR A 100 25.67 12.91 32.74
N SER A 101 26.42 13.91 33.21
CA SER A 101 27.90 13.93 33.15
C SER A 101 28.57 12.76 33.88
N ASN A 102 27.87 12.13 34.84
CA ASN A 102 28.31 10.92 35.54
C ASN A 102 27.98 9.61 34.80
N GLY A 103 27.50 9.68 33.55
CA GLY A 103 27.12 8.52 32.74
C GLY A 103 25.78 7.88 33.11
N SER A 104 25.08 8.38 34.15
CA SER A 104 23.75 7.90 34.49
C SER A 104 22.70 8.33 33.46
N ARG A 105 21.72 7.46 33.21
CA ARG A 105 20.64 7.67 32.25
C ARG A 105 19.39 8.06 33.02
N ASN A 106 18.79 9.21 32.70
CA ASN A 106 17.40 9.46 33.05
C ASN A 106 16.50 8.95 31.91
N LEU A 107 15.47 8.16 32.24
CA LEU A 107 14.44 7.76 31.28
C LEU A 107 13.74 9.01 30.77
N GLY A 108 13.92 9.31 29.48
CA GLY A 108 13.14 10.33 28.79
C GLY A 108 11.84 9.74 28.26
N ILE A 109 11.41 10.23 27.10
CA ILE A 109 10.18 9.77 26.45
C ILE A 109 10.45 8.44 25.74
N LYS A 110 9.59 7.45 25.98
CA LYS A 110 9.48 6.21 25.22
C LYS A 110 8.20 6.23 24.41
N TRP A 111 8.30 6.09 23.09
CA TRP A 111 7.14 5.94 22.22
C TRP A 111 7.28 4.69 21.33
N GLU A 112 6.13 4.10 21.06
CA GLU A 112 5.98 2.93 20.20
C GLU A 112 5.22 3.36 18.93
N ASN A 113 5.75 2.97 17.77
CA ASN A 113 5.16 3.27 16.47
C ASN A 113 4.84 1.96 15.73
N THR A 114 3.56 1.63 15.64
CA THR A 114 3.06 0.49 14.87
C THR A 114 2.92 0.87 13.40
N HIS A 115 3.52 0.09 12.49
CA HIS A 115 3.37 0.24 11.05
C HIS A 115 2.68 -0.98 10.48
N LEU A 116 1.64 -0.77 9.68
CA LEU A 116 0.82 -1.82 9.08
C LEU A 116 0.84 -1.70 7.57
N TYR A 117 0.96 -2.85 6.90
CA TYR A 117 1.17 -2.89 5.46
C TYR A 117 0.66 -4.19 4.84
N LEU A 118 0.43 -4.18 3.53
CA LEU A 118 0.35 -5.39 2.72
C LEU A 118 1.77 -5.72 2.25
N GLU A 119 2.28 -6.90 2.56
CA GLU A 119 3.63 -7.32 2.19
C GLU A 119 3.65 -8.56 1.31
N LEU A 120 4.56 -8.57 0.34
CA LEU A 120 4.98 -9.74 -0.43
C LEU A 120 6.36 -10.18 0.07
N TRP A 121 6.53 -11.46 0.41
CA TRP A 121 7.82 -11.97 0.87
C TRP A 121 8.06 -13.44 0.49
N THR A 122 9.31 -13.87 0.59
CA THR A 122 9.72 -15.28 0.48
C THR A 122 10.52 -15.71 1.70
N CYS A 123 10.66 -17.02 1.89
CA CYS A 123 11.54 -17.55 2.95
C CYS A 123 13.02 -17.26 2.62
N SER A 124 13.74 -16.73 3.60
CA SER A 124 15.20 -16.56 3.51
C SER A 124 15.92 -17.90 3.36
N GLU A 125 17.03 -17.91 2.63
CA GLU A 125 17.88 -19.11 2.51
C GLU A 125 18.35 -19.63 3.87
N LYS A 126 18.60 -18.71 4.81
CA LYS A 126 19.05 -19.04 6.17
C LYS A 126 18.03 -19.88 6.93
N PHE A 127 16.74 -19.58 6.77
CA PHE A 127 15.67 -20.39 7.32
C PHE A 127 15.55 -21.72 6.59
N LEU A 128 15.57 -21.71 5.25
CA LEU A 128 15.42 -22.93 4.45
C LEU A 128 16.51 -23.97 4.76
N LYS A 129 17.76 -23.54 5.00
CA LYS A 129 18.88 -24.43 5.41
C LYS A 129 18.70 -25.07 6.79
N LYS A 130 17.79 -24.54 7.62
CA LYS A 130 17.55 -24.99 9.00
C LYS A 130 16.16 -25.61 9.18
N LYS A 131 15.34 -25.60 8.13
CA LYS A 131 13.98 -26.13 8.16
C LYS A 131 14.03 -27.64 8.46
N GLY A 132 13.31 -28.09 9.48
CA GLY A 132 13.34 -29.47 9.97
C GLY A 132 13.97 -29.63 11.35
N ASP A 133 14.68 -28.61 11.84
CA ASP A 133 15.07 -28.49 13.25
C ASP A 133 13.88 -27.97 14.06
N SER A 134 13.24 -28.84 14.85
CA SER A 134 12.06 -28.51 15.66
C SER A 134 12.32 -27.43 16.72
N SER A 135 13.59 -27.13 17.02
CA SER A 135 13.97 -26.04 17.93
C SER A 135 13.93 -24.65 17.30
N LYS A 136 13.71 -24.53 15.98
CA LYS A 136 13.78 -23.27 15.25
C LYS A 136 12.44 -22.89 14.60
N GLU A 137 11.68 -22.10 15.35
CA GLU A 137 10.48 -21.42 14.85
C GLU A 137 10.83 -20.37 13.79
N PHE A 138 9.91 -20.17 12.85
CA PHE A 138 9.96 -19.09 11.87
C PHE A 138 9.77 -17.73 12.54
N LYS A 139 10.62 -16.75 12.21
CA LYS A 139 10.60 -15.41 12.80
C LYS A 139 10.62 -14.34 11.70
N GLU A 140 10.34 -13.09 12.07
CA GLU A 140 10.31 -11.97 11.11
C GLU A 140 11.61 -11.83 10.30
N LYS A 141 12.76 -12.02 10.95
CA LYS A 141 14.09 -12.00 10.31
C LYS A 141 14.30 -13.10 9.25
N ASP A 142 13.42 -14.10 9.22
CA ASP A 142 13.47 -15.21 8.29
C ASP A 142 12.68 -14.92 7.00
N LYS A 143 11.96 -13.79 6.95
CA LYS A 143 11.34 -13.25 5.74
C LYS A 143 12.36 -12.46 4.92
N ASN A 144 12.36 -12.67 3.61
CA ASN A 144 12.90 -11.73 2.63
C ASN A 144 11.72 -10.93 2.08
N GLN A 145 11.49 -9.72 2.61
CA GLN A 145 10.42 -8.84 2.13
C GLN A 145 10.76 -8.26 0.76
N ILE A 146 9.88 -8.47 -0.22
CA ILE A 146 10.09 -8.11 -1.63
C ILE A 146 9.30 -6.86 -1.98
N ALA A 147 8.03 -6.80 -1.58
CA ALA A 147 7.21 -5.61 -1.75
C ALA A 147 6.47 -5.28 -0.46
N ARG A 148 6.21 -3.99 -0.25
CA ARG A 148 5.41 -3.49 0.87
C ARG A 148 4.59 -2.29 0.42
N LEU A 149 3.30 -2.29 0.73
CA LEU A 149 2.37 -1.20 0.53
C LEU A 149 1.84 -0.71 1.89
N GLU A 150 2.03 0.58 2.19
CA GLU A 150 1.54 1.18 3.44
C GLU A 150 0.01 1.17 3.53
N LEU A 151 -0.51 0.94 4.73
CA LEU A 151 -1.94 0.96 5.03
C LEU A 151 -2.27 2.12 5.98
N TYR A 152 -3.35 2.83 5.67
CA TYR A 152 -3.91 3.87 6.51
C TYR A 152 -4.95 3.25 7.44
N THR A 153 -4.52 2.85 8.63
CA THR A 153 -5.44 2.31 9.64
C THR A 153 -5.97 3.37 10.57
N ASP A 154 -7.11 3.10 11.21
CA ASP A 154 -7.55 3.89 12.35
C ASP A 154 -6.62 3.73 13.57
N PHE A 155 -6.78 4.62 14.54
CA PHE A 155 -5.93 4.64 15.72
C PHE A 155 -6.13 3.44 16.65
N GLN A 156 -7.36 2.91 16.74
CA GLN A 156 -7.64 1.71 17.55
C GLN A 156 -6.82 0.52 17.05
N THR A 157 -6.75 0.37 15.73
CA THR A 157 -5.99 -0.68 15.07
C THR A 157 -4.49 -0.49 15.23
N LEU A 158 -3.98 0.75 15.25
CA LEU A 158 -2.56 0.99 15.55
C LEU A 158 -2.18 0.56 16.98
N ARG A 159 -3.11 0.68 17.93
CA ARG A 159 -2.92 0.24 19.33
C ARG A 159 -3.08 -1.26 19.53
N THR A 160 -3.86 -1.91 18.67
CA THR A 160 -4.26 -3.31 18.80
C THR A 160 -4.25 -3.95 17.41
N PRO A 161 -3.05 -4.08 16.78
CA PRO A 161 -2.92 -4.54 15.40
C PRO A 161 -3.39 -5.99 15.22
N GLU A 162 -3.41 -6.79 16.28
CA GLU A 162 -3.96 -8.16 16.27
C GLU A 162 -5.40 -8.21 15.77
N ASN A 163 -6.20 -7.15 15.97
CA ASN A 163 -7.58 -7.12 15.53
C ASN A 163 -7.73 -7.26 14.01
N LEU A 164 -6.79 -6.73 13.22
CA LEU A 164 -6.84 -6.90 11.76
C LEU A 164 -6.77 -8.35 11.33
N PHE A 165 -6.02 -9.17 12.07
CA PHE A 165 -5.84 -10.59 11.77
C PHE A 165 -7.02 -11.44 12.23
N LEU A 166 -7.87 -10.89 13.11
CA LEU A 166 -9.10 -11.52 13.58
C LEU A 166 -10.32 -11.16 12.73
N THR A 167 -10.29 -10.04 12.01
CA THR A 167 -11.34 -9.66 11.07
C THR A 167 -11.26 -10.43 9.74
N ASN A 168 -12.33 -10.39 8.95
CA ASN A 168 -12.27 -10.85 7.55
C ASN A 168 -11.31 -9.99 6.72
N PHE A 169 -11.00 -10.40 5.49
CA PHE A 169 -10.02 -9.69 4.64
C PHE A 169 -10.45 -8.26 4.22
N GLY A 170 -11.71 -7.90 4.43
CA GLY A 170 -12.20 -6.53 4.27
C GLY A 170 -11.89 -5.60 5.45
N CYS A 171 -11.35 -6.14 6.55
CA CYS A 171 -10.88 -5.40 7.72
C CYS A 171 -11.91 -4.48 8.38
N GLU A 172 -13.22 -4.70 8.16
CA GLU A 172 -14.32 -4.00 8.85
C GLU A 172 -14.22 -2.46 8.89
N ASN A 173 -13.63 -1.86 7.85
CA ASN A 173 -13.33 -0.42 7.72
C ASN A 173 -12.22 0.13 8.64
N HIS A 174 -11.47 -0.73 9.31
CA HIS A 174 -10.27 -0.35 10.06
C HIS A 174 -9.13 0.16 9.17
N ILE A 175 -9.21 -0.05 7.85
CA ILE A 175 -8.24 0.42 6.86
C ILE A 175 -8.93 1.34 5.84
N ARG A 176 -8.52 2.61 5.83
CA ARG A 176 -9.16 3.69 5.05
C ARG A 176 -8.83 3.64 3.56
N ASN A 177 -7.63 3.20 3.20
CA ASN A 177 -7.19 3.03 1.81
C ASN A 177 -7.38 1.58 1.31
N TRP A 178 -8.44 0.91 1.75
CA TRP A 178 -8.74 -0.50 1.44
C TRP A 178 -10.14 -0.68 0.86
N GLY A 179 -10.32 -1.79 0.13
CA GLY A 179 -11.54 -2.12 -0.60
C GLY A 179 -11.22 -2.82 -1.93
N GLU A 180 -12.21 -3.44 -2.56
CA GLU A 180 -12.03 -4.23 -3.79
C GLU A 180 -11.43 -3.41 -4.95
N GLY A 181 -11.92 -2.19 -5.17
CA GLY A 181 -11.43 -1.29 -6.21
C GLY A 181 -10.04 -0.75 -5.92
N LEU A 182 -9.80 -0.35 -4.67
CA LEU A 182 -8.47 0.09 -4.24
C LEU A 182 -7.46 -1.06 -4.31
N LEU A 183 -7.83 -2.28 -3.91
CA LEU A 183 -6.99 -3.47 -4.02
C LEU A 183 -6.61 -3.72 -5.48
N LYS A 184 -7.57 -3.67 -6.42
CA LYS A 184 -7.27 -3.78 -7.86
C LYS A 184 -6.10 -2.87 -8.25
N ASN A 185 -6.17 -1.58 -7.89
CA ASN A 185 -5.11 -0.63 -8.21
C ASN A 185 -3.82 -0.88 -7.42
N HIS A 186 -3.89 -1.30 -6.16
CA HIS A 186 -2.71 -1.70 -5.37
C HIS A 186 -1.96 -2.87 -6.02
N LEU A 187 -2.68 -3.87 -6.52
CA LEU A 187 -2.08 -5.02 -7.21
C LEU A 187 -1.45 -4.61 -8.54
N GLN A 188 -2.16 -3.84 -9.36
CA GLN A 188 -1.60 -3.34 -10.62
C GLN A 188 -0.32 -2.51 -10.37
N ASN A 189 -0.34 -1.66 -9.34
CA ASN A 189 0.81 -0.88 -8.94
C ASN A 189 1.99 -1.77 -8.52
N MET A 190 1.74 -2.74 -7.63
CA MET A 190 2.76 -3.66 -7.14
C MET A 190 3.40 -4.45 -8.28
N ILE A 191 2.58 -5.02 -9.17
CA ILE A 191 3.03 -5.84 -10.30
C ILE A 191 3.89 -5.00 -11.25
N MET A 192 3.48 -3.77 -11.54
CA MET A 192 4.27 -2.86 -12.37
C MET A 192 5.70 -2.69 -11.83
N TYR A 193 5.89 -2.50 -10.52
CA TYR A 193 7.24 -2.39 -9.95
C TYR A 193 7.99 -3.72 -9.88
N LEU A 194 7.29 -4.81 -9.60
CA LEU A 194 7.90 -6.14 -9.61
C LEU A 194 8.45 -6.45 -11.01
N GLU A 195 7.70 -6.14 -12.07
CA GLU A 195 8.16 -6.32 -13.45
C GLU A 195 9.29 -5.36 -13.84
N MET A 196 9.34 -4.15 -13.27
CA MET A 196 10.48 -3.25 -13.47
C MET A 196 11.77 -3.78 -12.86
N GLY A 197 11.70 -4.66 -11.84
CA GLY A 197 12.86 -5.30 -11.23
C GLY A 197 13.87 -4.31 -10.64
N LYS A 198 13.40 -3.20 -10.06
CA LYS A 198 14.27 -2.16 -9.47
C LYS A 198 13.90 -1.87 -8.03
N GLU A 199 14.90 -1.58 -7.22
CA GLU A 199 14.67 -1.18 -5.84
C GLU A 199 13.90 0.14 -5.79
N LYS A 200 13.00 0.24 -4.82
CA LYS A 200 12.19 1.44 -4.59
C LYS A 200 11.98 1.66 -3.12
N SER A 201 12.25 2.87 -2.65
CA SER A 201 11.93 3.31 -1.30
C SER A 201 10.52 3.90 -1.21
N LEU A 202 9.85 3.71 -0.06
CA LEU A 202 8.57 4.36 0.26
C LEU A 202 8.67 5.91 0.26
N TYR A 203 9.87 6.45 0.51
CA TYR A 203 10.06 7.88 0.78
C TYR A 203 10.37 8.71 -0.46
N SER A 204 10.65 8.06 -1.60
CA SER A 204 11.02 8.78 -2.82
C SER A 204 9.80 9.44 -3.46
N PRO A 205 9.81 10.78 -3.67
CA PRO A 205 8.72 11.50 -4.31
C PRO A 205 8.59 11.14 -5.79
N ILE A 206 7.43 11.46 -6.35
CA ILE A 206 6.95 10.89 -7.61
C ILE A 206 6.25 11.98 -8.38
N ILE A 207 6.67 12.15 -9.63
CA ILE A 207 5.97 13.01 -10.58
C ILE A 207 6.09 12.37 -11.96
N ASN A 208 4.97 11.93 -12.52
CA ASN A 208 4.85 11.62 -13.93
C ASN A 208 4.25 12.85 -14.62
N ASP A 209 5.10 13.71 -15.20
CA ASP A 209 4.65 14.96 -15.82
C ASP A 209 3.63 14.75 -16.95
N SER A 210 3.73 13.62 -17.67
CA SER A 210 2.81 13.31 -18.78
C SER A 210 1.41 12.95 -18.30
N GLU A 211 1.30 12.16 -17.23
CA GLU A 211 0.01 11.77 -16.66
C GLU A 211 -0.59 12.89 -15.80
N ILE A 212 0.23 13.59 -15.01
CA ILE A 212 -0.27 14.62 -14.09
C ILE A 212 -0.86 15.82 -14.83
N LYS A 213 -0.37 16.16 -16.02
CA LYS A 213 -0.96 17.22 -16.86
C LYS A 213 -2.37 16.88 -17.33
N LYS A 214 -2.73 15.60 -17.44
CA LYS A 214 -4.11 15.18 -17.80
C LYS A 214 -5.13 15.60 -16.74
N LEU A 215 -4.71 15.85 -15.50
CA LEU A 215 -5.58 16.38 -14.44
C LEU A 215 -6.01 17.84 -14.66
N GLN A 216 -5.33 18.61 -15.50
CA GLN A 216 -5.74 20.01 -15.77
C GLN A 216 -7.20 20.09 -16.20
N ASN A 217 -7.66 19.08 -16.96
CA ASN A 217 -8.98 19.03 -17.54
C ASN A 217 -9.89 17.95 -16.92
N LYS A 218 -9.44 17.26 -15.87
CA LYS A 218 -10.18 16.18 -15.20
C LYS A 218 -10.44 16.52 -13.74
N THR A 219 -11.45 15.88 -13.17
CA THR A 219 -11.76 15.97 -11.74
C THR A 219 -10.84 15.05 -10.94
N LEU A 220 -10.17 15.58 -9.92
CA LEU A 220 -9.53 14.77 -8.90
C LEU A 220 -10.57 14.33 -7.87
N TYR A 221 -10.75 13.03 -7.71
CA TYR A 221 -11.62 12.47 -6.68
C TYR A 221 -10.87 12.38 -5.36
N ILE A 222 -11.39 13.00 -4.30
CA ILE A 222 -10.75 13.03 -2.98
C ILE A 222 -11.61 12.21 -2.01
N PRO A 223 -11.10 11.11 -1.44
CA PRO A 223 -11.89 10.31 -0.54
C PRO A 223 -12.15 11.06 0.78
N ASP A 224 -13.35 10.94 1.32
CA ASP A 224 -13.82 11.61 2.55
C ASP A 224 -12.94 11.33 3.79
N TYR A 225 -12.26 10.19 3.85
CA TYR A 225 -11.32 9.87 4.92
C TYR A 225 -10.07 10.76 4.92
N ALA A 226 -9.72 11.39 3.79
CA ALA A 226 -8.59 12.33 3.70
C ALA A 226 -8.80 13.56 4.58
N PHE A 227 -10.05 13.87 4.92
CA PHE A 227 -10.43 14.98 5.79
C PHE A 227 -10.41 14.60 7.28
N THR A 228 -10.13 13.35 7.66
CA THR A 228 -10.05 12.96 9.08
C THR A 228 -8.91 13.68 9.78
N LYS A 229 -9.24 14.42 10.85
CA LYS A 229 -8.27 15.02 11.77
C LYS A 229 -7.81 13.96 12.75
N PHE A 230 -6.50 13.84 12.91
CA PHE A 230 -5.87 13.02 13.94
C PHE A 230 -5.24 13.91 15.01
N ASN A 231 -5.55 13.64 16.27
CA ASN A 231 -4.84 14.18 17.42
C ASN A 231 -3.86 13.14 17.96
N ALA A 232 -2.56 13.36 17.80
CA ALA A 232 -1.53 12.41 18.22
C ALA A 232 -1.44 12.19 19.74
N PHE A 233 -1.95 13.13 20.56
CA PHE A 233 -1.94 13.00 22.01
C PHE A 233 -3.11 12.17 22.54
N THR A 234 -4.30 12.33 21.95
CA THR A 234 -5.52 11.64 22.41
C THR A 234 -5.88 10.43 21.56
N GLY A 235 -5.34 10.33 20.34
CA GLY A 235 -5.76 9.35 19.36
C GLY A 235 -7.10 9.65 18.69
N ASP A 236 -7.66 10.85 18.93
CA ASP A 236 -8.98 11.22 18.41
C ASP A 236 -8.97 11.35 16.88
N GLU A 237 -9.93 10.69 16.25
CA GLU A 237 -10.19 10.69 14.81
C GLU A 237 -11.65 11.04 14.46
N SER A 238 -12.42 11.52 15.45
CA SER A 238 -13.85 11.83 15.28
C SER A 238 -14.11 13.11 14.49
N LYS A 239 -13.12 13.99 14.38
CA LYS A 239 -13.25 15.31 13.74
C LYS A 239 -12.82 15.28 12.28
N LYS A 240 -13.41 16.17 11.49
CA LYS A 240 -13.03 16.42 10.10
C LYS A 240 -12.42 17.82 9.92
N HIS A 241 -11.54 17.95 8.94
CA HIS A 241 -11.14 19.23 8.37
C HIS A 241 -12.32 19.84 7.64
N ASP A 242 -12.44 21.17 7.71
CA ASP A 242 -13.35 21.90 6.83
C ASP A 242 -12.83 21.75 5.39
N GLU A 243 -13.76 21.53 4.47
CA GLU A 243 -13.40 21.28 3.07
C GLU A 243 -12.74 22.49 2.41
N LYS A 244 -13.30 23.69 2.63
CA LYS A 244 -12.82 24.92 2.01
C LYS A 244 -11.45 25.29 2.53
N GLU A 245 -11.24 25.17 3.84
CA GLU A 245 -9.93 25.41 4.47
C GLU A 245 -8.88 24.40 3.99
N LEU A 246 -9.22 23.12 3.90
CA LEU A 246 -8.25 22.09 3.49
C LEU A 246 -7.85 22.22 2.02
N LEU A 247 -8.77 22.65 1.17
CA LEU A 247 -8.60 22.69 -0.28
C LEU A 247 -8.31 24.09 -0.83
N GLU A 248 -8.12 25.11 0.01
CA GLU A 248 -7.95 26.51 -0.43
C GLU A 248 -6.80 26.69 -1.45
N ASP A 249 -5.69 25.95 -1.33
CA ASP A 249 -4.55 26.01 -2.25
C ASP A 249 -4.69 25.10 -3.48
N TYR A 250 -5.70 24.22 -3.50
CA TYR A 250 -5.99 23.34 -4.63
C TYR A 250 -6.95 24.01 -5.62
N LYS A 251 -6.43 24.44 -6.77
CA LYS A 251 -7.19 25.20 -7.78
C LYS A 251 -7.88 24.36 -8.86
N PRO A 252 -7.36 23.19 -9.28
CA PRO A 252 -8.03 22.35 -10.26
C PRO A 252 -9.38 21.80 -9.77
N LYS A 253 -10.13 21.18 -10.68
CA LYS A 253 -11.43 20.56 -10.36
C LYS A 253 -11.24 19.38 -9.41
N TYR A 254 -12.04 19.35 -8.34
CA TYR A 254 -12.10 18.20 -7.43
C TYR A 254 -13.54 17.80 -7.13
N GLN A 255 -13.70 16.59 -6.61
CA GLN A 255 -14.95 16.10 -6.05
C GLN A 255 -14.65 15.21 -4.84
N VAL A 256 -15.28 15.50 -3.70
CA VAL A 256 -15.22 14.60 -2.53
C VAL A 256 -16.11 13.37 -2.80
N ILE A 257 -15.63 12.20 -2.43
CA ILE A 257 -16.31 10.91 -2.65
C ILE A 257 -16.14 10.00 -1.44
N SER A 258 -17.12 9.16 -1.11
CA SER A 258 -16.93 8.16 -0.05
C SER A 258 -15.99 7.04 -0.49
N THR A 259 -15.32 6.36 0.45
CA THR A 259 -14.49 5.17 0.13
C THR A 259 -15.28 4.10 -0.62
N LYS A 260 -16.55 3.90 -0.27
CA LYS A 260 -17.44 2.92 -0.91
C LYS A 260 -17.68 3.28 -2.38
N GLU A 261 -18.11 4.51 -2.65
CA GLU A 261 -18.35 4.99 -4.01
C GLU A 261 -17.07 5.01 -4.84
N LEU A 262 -15.94 5.36 -4.23
CA LEU A 262 -14.64 5.32 -4.90
C LEU A 262 -14.28 3.89 -5.34
N ASN A 263 -14.44 2.91 -4.46
CA ASN A 263 -14.20 1.51 -4.80
C ASN A 263 -15.10 1.05 -5.95
N GLU A 264 -16.39 1.33 -5.89
CA GLU A 264 -17.33 1.00 -6.97
C GLU A 264 -16.94 1.69 -8.29
N LYS A 265 -16.56 2.96 -8.23
CA LYS A 265 -16.14 3.74 -9.39
C LYS A 265 -14.86 3.18 -10.01
N ILE A 266 -13.89 2.73 -9.23
CA ILE A 266 -12.66 2.08 -9.72
C ILE A 266 -12.95 0.72 -10.38
N LEU A 267 -13.93 -0.03 -9.88
CA LEU A 267 -14.30 -1.33 -10.45
C LEU A 267 -15.08 -1.21 -11.75
N LYS A 268 -15.97 -0.21 -11.84
CA LYS A 268 -16.88 0.01 -12.97
C LYS A 268 -16.31 0.94 -14.06
N ASN A 269 -15.08 1.43 -13.92
CA ASN A 269 -14.58 2.48 -14.82
C ASN A 269 -14.39 1.99 -16.26
N GLU A 270 -15.08 2.67 -17.18
CA GLU A 270 -14.81 2.55 -18.62
C GLU A 270 -13.69 3.51 -19.04
N GLU A 271 -13.66 4.71 -18.44
CA GLU A 271 -12.69 5.76 -18.70
C GLU A 271 -11.77 6.03 -17.50
N PRO A 272 -10.48 6.34 -17.73
CA PRO A 272 -9.54 6.63 -16.64
C PRO A 272 -9.89 7.95 -15.95
N PHE A 273 -9.91 7.92 -14.63
CA PHE A 273 -10.00 9.09 -13.76
C PHE A 273 -8.88 9.06 -12.73
N PHE A 274 -8.74 10.14 -11.98
CA PHE A 274 -7.70 10.25 -10.97
C PHE A 274 -8.30 10.42 -9.59
N TYR A 275 -7.69 9.79 -8.59
CA TYR A 275 -8.10 9.96 -7.21
C TYR A 275 -6.90 10.19 -6.28
N LEU A 276 -7.15 10.91 -5.19
CA LEU A 276 -6.20 11.11 -4.12
C LEU A 276 -6.17 9.86 -3.24
N GLN A 277 -4.98 9.36 -2.96
CA GLN A 277 -4.74 8.40 -1.89
C GLN A 277 -3.93 9.08 -0.80
N TYR A 278 -4.57 9.31 0.33
CA TYR A 278 -3.93 9.84 1.51
C TYR A 278 -3.61 8.70 2.48
N ILE A 279 -2.41 8.67 3.06
CA ILE A 279 -2.08 7.72 4.12
C ILE A 279 -1.46 8.47 5.28
N LYS A 280 -2.07 8.30 6.47
CA LYS A 280 -1.42 8.59 7.76
C LYS A 280 -0.85 7.27 8.30
N SER A 281 0.46 7.13 8.26
CA SER A 281 1.19 6.06 8.97
C SER A 281 1.39 6.45 10.44
N SER A 282 2.18 5.68 11.19
CA SER A 282 2.38 5.86 12.63
C SER A 282 3.04 7.18 13.01
N THR A 283 3.92 7.70 12.15
CA THR A 283 4.67 8.95 12.34
C THR A 283 4.59 9.89 11.15
N ASP A 284 4.20 9.37 9.98
CA ASP A 284 4.41 10.03 8.70
C ASP A 284 3.12 10.10 7.90
N LYS A 285 3.14 10.92 6.85
CA LYS A 285 2.07 10.94 5.86
C LYS A 285 2.58 10.83 4.43
N TYR A 286 1.71 10.32 3.59
CA TYR A 286 1.89 10.18 2.16
C TYR A 286 0.67 10.77 1.46
N VAL A 287 0.92 11.55 0.42
CA VAL A 287 -0.12 12.15 -0.42
C VAL A 287 0.17 11.73 -1.84
N SER A 288 -0.70 10.89 -2.42
CA SER A 288 -0.50 10.32 -3.76
C SER A 288 -1.70 10.59 -4.64
N VAL A 289 -1.48 10.68 -5.96
CA VAL A 289 -2.54 10.68 -6.97
C VAL A 289 -2.41 9.45 -7.83
N ILE A 290 -3.51 8.71 -7.99
CA ILE A 290 -3.55 7.42 -8.66
C ILE A 290 -4.40 7.52 -9.93
N ASN A 291 -3.91 6.94 -11.03
CA ASN A 291 -4.73 6.68 -12.21
C ASN A 291 -5.60 5.43 -11.95
N SER A 292 -6.92 5.59 -11.93
CA SER A 292 -7.86 4.54 -11.52
C SER A 292 -7.92 3.33 -12.45
N GLN A 293 -7.45 3.46 -13.68
CA GLN A 293 -7.48 2.37 -14.66
C GLN A 293 -6.22 1.50 -14.56
N THR A 294 -5.06 2.12 -14.38
CA THR A 294 -3.76 1.43 -14.36
C THR A 294 -3.25 1.16 -12.96
N GLY A 295 -3.77 1.83 -11.94
CA GLY A 295 -3.20 1.85 -10.59
C GLY A 295 -1.86 2.59 -10.49
N GLU A 296 -1.43 3.27 -11.56
CA GLU A 296 -0.19 4.04 -11.57
C GLU A 296 -0.28 5.21 -10.59
N VAL A 297 0.77 5.38 -9.77
CA VAL A 297 0.94 6.57 -8.94
C VAL A 297 1.59 7.64 -9.81
N VAL A 298 0.84 8.67 -10.15
CA VAL A 298 1.27 9.74 -11.09
C VAL A 298 1.85 10.95 -10.36
N TYR A 299 1.53 11.07 -9.07
CA TYR A 299 2.15 12.01 -8.15
C TYR A 299 2.25 11.37 -6.77
N SER A 300 3.31 11.66 -6.04
CA SER A 300 3.41 11.33 -4.62
C SER A 300 4.39 12.25 -3.91
N SER A 301 4.02 12.62 -2.70
CA SER A 301 4.87 13.32 -1.75
C SER A 301 4.84 12.64 -0.39
N TYR A 302 5.99 12.59 0.25
CA TYR A 302 6.18 12.07 1.60
C TYR A 302 6.47 13.22 2.57
N SER A 303 5.94 13.15 3.78
CA SER A 303 6.29 14.07 4.86
C SER A 303 6.54 13.30 6.16
N PRO A 304 7.77 13.32 6.70
CA PRO A 304 8.06 12.71 7.98
C PRO A 304 7.40 13.50 9.13
N ALA A 305 7.14 12.83 10.25
CA ALA A 305 6.66 13.47 11.49
C ALA A 305 5.40 14.35 11.28
N SER A 306 4.46 13.90 10.45
CA SER A 306 3.26 14.66 10.08
C SER A 306 2.07 13.75 9.87
N TYR A 307 0.91 14.12 10.43
CA TYR A 307 -0.25 13.22 10.53
C TYR A 307 -1.49 13.64 9.76
N ASN A 308 -1.67 14.94 9.58
CA ASN A 308 -2.87 15.51 8.99
C ASN A 308 -2.53 16.06 7.60
N LEU A 309 -3.46 15.86 6.67
CA LEU A 309 -3.44 16.54 5.38
C LEU A 309 -3.62 18.03 5.63
N LYS A 310 -2.87 18.86 4.90
CA LYS A 310 -2.89 20.32 4.99
C LYS A 310 -3.04 20.90 3.58
N SER A 311 -3.63 22.09 3.50
CA SER A 311 -3.72 22.88 2.26
C SER A 311 -2.37 23.00 1.53
N GLY A 312 -1.29 23.24 2.28
CA GLY A 312 0.06 23.30 1.72
C GLY A 312 0.54 22.03 1.00
N ASP A 313 0.07 20.84 1.39
CA ASP A 313 0.43 19.59 0.69
C ASP A 313 -0.20 19.52 -0.71
N LEU A 314 -1.39 20.12 -0.86
CA LEU A 314 -2.14 20.16 -2.11
C LEU A 314 -1.72 21.32 -3.02
N LYS A 315 -1.09 22.36 -2.43
CA LYS A 315 -0.50 23.47 -3.17
C LYS A 315 0.53 23.01 -4.20
N ASP A 316 1.40 22.08 -3.81
CA ASP A 316 2.46 21.61 -4.71
C ASP A 316 1.91 20.71 -5.81
N LEU A 317 0.92 19.86 -5.49
CA LEU A 317 0.15 19.12 -6.50
C LEU A 317 -0.53 20.08 -7.49
N SER A 318 -1.22 21.12 -6.99
CA SER A 318 -1.91 22.15 -7.78
C SER A 318 -0.96 22.85 -8.76
N LYS A 319 0.24 23.23 -8.32
CA LYS A 319 1.29 23.80 -9.18
C LYS A 319 1.75 22.82 -10.26
N LYS A 320 1.91 21.53 -9.93
CA LYS A 320 2.38 20.51 -10.88
C LYS A 320 1.34 20.20 -11.95
N ILE A 321 0.06 20.21 -11.58
CA ILE A 321 -1.03 20.11 -12.55
C ILE A 321 -1.01 21.32 -13.48
N SER A 322 -0.77 22.53 -12.96
CA SER A 322 -0.90 23.78 -13.74
C SER A 322 0.31 24.16 -14.63
N LYS A 323 1.40 23.38 -14.60
CA LYS A 323 2.62 23.60 -15.39
C LYS A 323 2.59 22.89 -16.75
#